data_AF-X1T729-F1
#
_entry.id   AF-X1T729-F1
#
_cell.length_a   1.000
_cell.length_b   1.000
_cell.length_c   1.000
_cell.angle_alpha   90.00
_cell.angle_beta   90.00
_cell.angle_gamma   90.00
#
_symmetry.space_group_name_H-M   'P 1'
#
loop_
_entity.id
_entity.type
_entity.pdbx_description
1 polymer ?
#
loop_
_entity_poly.entity_id
_entity_poly.type
_entity_poly.pdbx_seq_one_letter_code
_entity_poly.pdbx_strand_id
1 'polypeptide(L)'
;MPYIPKERRKHFDFKIDSLAVELETLGITGNLNYVLFRLAKKLCHRYKDYAAFEGDCQQSLKEIYRRQVAPYEDKKIEENGDVE
;
A
#
# COMPACT_ATOMS: atom_id res chain seq x y z
N MET A 1 6.37 5.70 -2.29
CA MET A 1 6.96 6.55 -1.22
C MET A 1 8.04 7.47 -1.77
N PRO A 2 7.97 8.80 -1.53
CA PRO A 2 8.87 9.78 -2.13
C PRO A 2 10.33 9.65 -1.66
N TYR A 3 10.56 9.11 -0.46
CA TYR A 3 11.88 8.96 0.15
C TYR A 3 12.70 7.76 -0.36
N ILE A 4 12.11 6.86 -1.15
CA ILE A 4 12.85 5.74 -1.78
C ILE A 4 13.39 6.24 -3.12
N PRO A 5 14.70 6.18 -3.41
CA PRO A 5 15.26 6.57 -4.71
C PRO A 5 14.64 5.77 -5.86
N LYS A 6 14.46 6.40 -7.04
CA LYS A 6 13.82 5.76 -8.21
C LYS A 6 14.50 4.44 -8.59
N GLU A 7 15.83 4.39 -8.58
CA GLU A 7 16.58 3.17 -8.89
C GLU A 7 16.27 2.03 -7.93
N ARG A 8 16.04 2.33 -6.65
CA ARG A 8 15.67 1.30 -5.68
C ARG A 8 14.25 0.76 -5.91
N ARG A 9 13.33 1.59 -6.42
CA ARG A 9 11.94 1.19 -6.73
C ARG A 9 11.92 0.13 -7.81
N LYS A 10 12.75 0.26 -8.86
CA LYS A 10 12.86 -0.69 -9.97
C LYS A 10 13.12 -2.14 -9.53
N HIS A 11 13.81 -2.35 -8.41
CA HIS A 11 14.02 -3.70 -7.87
C HIS A 11 12.72 -4.38 -7.39
N PHE A 12 11.74 -3.58 -7.00
CA PHE A 12 10.44 -3.99 -6.51
C PHE A 12 9.38 -3.94 -7.60
N ASP A 13 9.39 -2.93 -8.48
CA ASP A 13 8.35 -2.67 -9.48
C ASP A 13 7.94 -3.94 -10.23
N PHE A 14 8.88 -4.66 -10.84
CA PHE A 14 8.58 -5.90 -11.56
C PHE A 14 7.89 -6.99 -10.70
N LYS A 15 8.26 -7.11 -9.42
CA LYS A 15 7.65 -8.11 -8.51
C LYS A 15 6.26 -7.66 -8.08
N ILE A 16 6.08 -6.35 -7.89
CA ILE A 16 4.80 -5.74 -7.55
C ILE A 16 3.84 -5.91 -8.72
N ASP A 17 4.28 -5.62 -9.94
CA ASP A 17 3.46 -5.73 -11.15
C ASP A 17 2.99 -7.19 -11.37
N SER A 18 3.90 -8.16 -11.23
CA SER A 18 3.55 -9.58 -11.31
C SER A 18 2.53 -9.98 -10.24
N LEU A 19 2.74 -9.55 -8.99
CA LEU A 19 1.83 -9.85 -7.90
C LEU A 19 0.46 -9.17 -8.08
N ALA A 20 0.42 -7.97 -8.67
CA ALA A 20 -0.81 -7.26 -8.94
C ALA A 20 -1.70 -8.05 -9.92
N VAL A 21 -1.12 -8.58 -11.00
CA VAL A 21 -1.83 -9.43 -11.97
C VAL A 21 -2.42 -10.68 -11.29
N GLU A 22 -1.66 -11.32 -10.40
CA GLU A 22 -2.16 -12.46 -9.63
C GLU A 22 -3.33 -12.07 -8.71
N LEU A 23 -3.23 -10.93 -8.00
CA LEU A 23 -4.27 -10.45 -7.08
C LEU A 23 -5.53 -9.96 -7.80
N GLU A 24 -5.41 -9.41 -9.01
CA GLU A 24 -6.56 -9.09 -9.86
C GLU A 24 -7.30 -10.36 -10.28
N THR A 25 -6.56 -11.43 -10.58
CA THR A 25 -7.14 -12.72 -10.99
C THR A 25 -7.79 -13.47 -9.83
N LEU A 26 -7.14 -13.49 -8.66
CA LEU A 26 -7.57 -14.27 -7.49
C LEU A 26 -8.46 -13.50 -6.52
N GLY A 27 -8.59 -12.18 -6.71
CA GLY A 27 -9.22 -11.26 -5.77
C GLY A 27 -8.24 -10.69 -4.75
N ILE A 28 -8.42 -9.41 -4.40
CA ILE A 28 -7.52 -8.67 -3.50
C ILE A 28 -7.80 -9.02 -2.02
N THR A 29 -9.07 -9.03 -1.64
CA THR A 29 -9.50 -9.23 -0.25
C THR A 29 -9.08 -10.60 0.27
N GLY A 30 -8.44 -10.65 1.44
CA GLY A 30 -7.92 -11.89 2.03
C GLY A 30 -6.57 -12.32 1.46
N ASN A 31 -6.39 -12.34 0.14
CA ASN A 31 -5.10 -12.67 -0.49
C ASN A 31 -4.02 -11.63 -0.18
N LEU A 32 -4.36 -10.34 -0.20
CA LEU A 32 -3.42 -9.29 0.21
C LEU A 32 -3.01 -9.45 1.69
N ASN A 33 -3.96 -9.80 2.57
CA ASN A 33 -3.65 -10.08 3.98
C ASN A 33 -2.68 -11.24 4.12
N TYR A 34 -2.89 -12.31 3.34
CA TYR A 34 -1.98 -13.45 3.32
C TYR A 34 -0.57 -13.08 2.83
N VAL A 35 -0.46 -12.27 1.77
CA VAL A 35 0.84 -11.77 1.27
C VAL A 35 1.56 -10.97 2.35
N LEU A 36 0.89 -9.98 2.95
CA LEU A 36 1.47 -9.15 4.00
C LEU A 36 1.89 -9.98 5.22
N PHE A 37 1.06 -10.92 5.64
CA PHE A 37 1.39 -11.85 6.73
C PHE A 37 2.62 -12.70 6.40
N ARG A 38 2.70 -13.25 5.19
CA ARG A 38 3.84 -14.08 4.75
C ARG A 38 5.14 -13.27 4.66
N LEU A 39 5.08 -12.01 4.23
CA LEU A 39 6.22 -11.09 4.23
C LEU A 39 6.67 -10.78 5.65
N ALA A 40 5.75 -10.38 6.54
CA ALA A 40 6.04 -10.11 7.94
C ALA A 40 6.67 -11.33 8.63
N LYS A 41 6.10 -12.53 8.44
CA LYS A 41 6.64 -13.79 8.99
C LYS A 41 8.06 -14.10 8.53
N LYS A 42 8.45 -13.66 7.32
CA LYS A 42 9.80 -13.88 6.77
C LYS A 42 10.82 -12.84 7.22
N LEU A 43 10.38 -11.58 7.38
CA LEU A 43 11.27 -10.43 7.61
C LEU A 43 11.36 -10.01 9.07
N CYS A 44 10.34 -10.32 9.88
CA CYS A 44 10.26 -9.93 11.27
C CYS A 44 10.64 -11.10 12.18
N HIS A 45 11.48 -10.85 13.18
CA HIS A 45 11.94 -11.89 14.12
C HIS A 45 11.69 -11.53 15.57
N ARG A 46 11.50 -10.24 15.87
CA ARG A 46 11.22 -9.71 17.21
C ARG A 46 9.99 -8.83 17.16
N TYR A 47 9.37 -8.63 18.32
CA TYR A 47 8.21 -7.75 18.48
C TYR A 47 8.40 -6.38 17.81
N LYS A 48 9.57 -5.73 18.01
CA LYS A 48 9.86 -4.43 17.40
C LYS A 48 9.89 -4.44 15.87
N ASP A 49 10.25 -5.58 15.26
CA ASP A 49 10.27 -5.70 13.80
C ASP A 49 8.81 -5.75 13.27
N TYR A 50 7.90 -6.44 13.99
CA TYR A 50 6.47 -6.45 13.68
C TYR A 50 5.82 -5.07 13.88
N ALA A 51 6.13 -4.38 14.98
CA ALA A 51 5.62 -3.04 15.24
C ALA A 51 6.08 -2.03 14.16
N ALA A 52 7.32 -2.16 13.68
CA ALA A 52 7.82 -1.37 12.56
C ALA A 52 7.11 -1.72 11.25
N PHE A 53 6.91 -3.01 10.94
CA PHE A 53 6.18 -3.45 9.76
C PHE A 53 4.75 -2.92 9.72
N GLU A 54 4.04 -2.99 10.86
CA GLU A 54 2.70 -2.41 11.00
C GLU A 54 2.72 -0.89 10.75
N GLY A 55 3.67 -0.18 11.35
CA GLY A 55 3.86 1.25 11.12
C GLY A 55 4.10 1.59 9.63
N ASP A 56 4.94 0.82 8.94
CA ASP A 56 5.21 1.03 7.51
C ASP A 56 3.97 0.77 6.64
N CYS A 57 3.15 -0.24 6.98
CA CYS A 57 1.86 -0.46 6.34
C CYS A 57 0.91 0.73 6.54
N GLN A 58 0.79 1.25 7.76
CA GLN A 58 -0.05 2.41 8.06
C GLN A 58 0.40 3.67 7.31
N GLN A 59 1.71 3.91 7.22
CA GLN A 59 2.27 5.03 6.46
C GLN A 59 1.99 4.90 4.96
N SER A 60 2.01 3.67 4.43
CA SER A 60 1.66 3.40 3.03
C SER A 60 0.19 3.70 2.75
N LEU A 61 -0.73 3.33 3.66
CA LEU A 61 -2.16 3.66 3.54
C LEU A 61 -2.41 5.17 3.51
N LYS A 62 -1.74 5.95 4.37
CA LYS A 62 -1.85 7.41 4.37
C LYS A 62 -1.39 8.03 3.05
N GLU A 63 -0.31 7.51 2.46
CA GLU A 63 0.19 8.01 1.18
C GLU A 63 -0.73 7.62 0.01
N ILE A 64 -1.37 6.44 0.06
CA ILE A 64 -2.42 6.06 -0.88
C ILE A 64 -3.58 7.05 -0.78
N TYR A 65 -4.07 7.30 0.43
CA TYR A 65 -5.16 8.25 0.64
C TYR A 65 -4.80 9.64 0.07
N ARG A 66 -3.66 10.20 0.48
CA ARG A 66 -3.20 11.54 0.06
C ARG A 66 -3.03 11.68 -1.45
N ARG A 67 -2.59 10.64 -2.17
CA ARG A 67 -2.27 10.73 -3.61
C ARG A 67 -3.34 10.20 -4.53
N GLN A 68 -4.17 9.26 -4.07
CA GLN A 68 -5.12 8.55 -4.91
C GLN A 68 -6.56 8.90 -4.53
N VAL A 69 -6.86 8.98 -3.23
CA VAL A 69 -8.23 9.18 -2.73
C VAL A 69 -8.56 10.66 -2.60
N ALA A 70 -7.72 11.45 -1.91
CA ALA A 70 -7.93 12.88 -1.71
C ALA A 70 -8.20 13.65 -3.01
N PRO A 71 -7.45 13.49 -4.12
CA PRO A 71 -7.75 14.19 -5.36
C PRO A 71 -9.12 13.84 -5.97
N TYR A 72 -9.59 12.61 -5.74
CA TYR A 72 -10.93 12.21 -6.16
C TYR A 72 -12.00 12.87 -5.26
N GLU A 73 -11.77 12.93 -3.96
CA GLU A 73 -12.64 13.61 -3.00
C GLU A 73 -12.72 15.12 -3.29
N ASP A 74 -11.58 15.78 -3.52
CA ASP A 74 -11.52 17.20 -3.91
C ASP A 74 -12.39 17.47 -5.15
N LYS A 75 -12.25 16.62 -6.18
CA LYS A 75 -13.09 16.69 -7.39
C LYS A 75 -14.58 16.48 -7.06
N LYS A 76 -14.91 15.57 -6.14
CA LYS A 76 -16.30 15.32 -5.74
C LYS A 76 -16.89 16.44 -4.90
N ILE A 77 -16.08 17.15 -4.12
CA ILE A 77 -16.46 18.36 -3.41
C ILE A 77 -16.80 19.47 -4.42
N GLU A 78 -15.98 19.67 -5.45
CA GLU A 78 -16.29 20.62 -6.52
C GLU A 78 -17.59 20.30 -7.27
N GLU A 79 -17.85 19.01 -7.52
CA GLU A 79 -19.04 18.54 -8.27
C GLU A 79 -20.34 18.53 -7.45
N ASN A 80 -20.28 18.11 -6.18
CA ASN A 80 -21.47 17.80 -5.37
C ASN A 80 -21.64 18.70 -4.14
N GLY A 81 -20.67 19.57 -3.85
CA GLY A 81 -20.57 20.26 -2.56
C GLY A 81 -19.82 19.41 -1.53
N ASP A 82 -19.25 20.10 -0.54
CA ASP A 82 -18.57 19.46 0.59
C ASP A 82 -19.58 18.90 1.60
N VAL A 83 -19.10 18.01 2.47
CA VAL A 83 -19.85 17.53 3.63
C VAL A 83 -19.79 18.65 4.69
N GLU A 84 -20.78 19.55 4.67
CA GLU A 84 -20.92 20.68 5.62
C GLU A 84 -20.64 20.32 7.10
#